data_AF-A0A7L6CP04-F1
#
_entry.id   AF-A0A7L6CP04-F1
#
_cell.length_a   1.000
_cell.length_b   1.000
_cell.length_c   1.000
_cell.angle_alpha   90.00
_cell.angle_beta   90.00
_cell.angle_gamma   90.00
#
_symmetry.space_group_name_H-M   'P 1'
#
loop_
_entity.id
_entity.type
_entity.pdbx_description
1 polymer ?
#
loop_
_entity_poly.entity_id
_entity_poly.type
_entity_poly.pdbx_seq_one_letter_code
_entity_poly.pdbx_strand_id
1 'polypeptide(L)'
;MKHVGFIGGSSMVELGSPSEMDDFFSFCFNNLKGNKNHAVLDRLYRKYVRFEELDEINKIIQELNGYLSPDVKDKYSKYISGIETCIESAKLFYESWNIYQPVRVGITDIPFYIDDKRRPLNQYDALGPEELPFWLR
;
A
#
# COMPACT_ATOMS: atom_id res chain seq x y z
N MET A 1 9.46 -17.38 5.91
CA MET A 1 9.41 -15.90 5.89
C MET A 1 7.99 -15.51 5.60
N LYS A 2 7.51 -14.40 6.17
CA LYS A 2 6.18 -13.88 5.84
C LYS A 2 6.24 -13.25 4.43
N HIS A 3 5.23 -13.46 3.59
CA HIS A 3 5.02 -12.69 2.38
C HIS A 3 4.10 -11.51 2.67
N VAL A 4 4.37 -10.41 1.98
CA VAL A 4 3.59 -9.17 2.05
C VAL A 4 3.17 -8.71 0.66
N GLY A 5 2.14 -7.91 0.65
CA GLY A 5 1.51 -7.43 -0.57
C GLY A 5 0.56 -6.28 -0.32
N PHE A 6 -0.08 -5.83 -1.38
CA PHE A 6 -1.18 -4.87 -1.29
C PHE A 6 -2.52 -5.60 -1.18
N ILE A 7 -3.40 -5.05 -0.35
CA ILE A 7 -4.79 -5.48 -0.19
C ILE A 7 -5.66 -4.26 -0.44
N GLY A 8 -6.72 -4.38 -1.24
CA GLY A 8 -7.66 -3.30 -1.51
C GLY A 8 -8.84 -3.78 -2.33
N GLY A 9 -10.05 -3.33 -2.00
CA GLY A 9 -11.26 -3.90 -2.59
C GLY A 9 -11.35 -5.41 -2.34
N SER A 10 -11.70 -6.16 -3.38
CA SER A 10 -11.66 -7.63 -3.35
C SER A 10 -10.29 -8.22 -3.74
N SER A 11 -9.28 -7.38 -3.98
CA SER A 11 -7.98 -7.81 -4.49
C SER A 11 -6.92 -7.94 -3.40
N MET A 12 -6.06 -8.94 -3.58
CA MET A 12 -4.81 -9.12 -2.84
C MET A 12 -3.72 -9.44 -3.85
N VAL A 13 -2.62 -8.69 -3.82
CA VAL A 13 -1.47 -8.87 -4.70
C VAL A 13 -0.25 -9.16 -3.84
N GLU A 14 0.18 -10.41 -3.80
CA GLU A 14 1.42 -10.83 -3.13
C GLU A 14 2.64 -10.38 -3.95
N LEU A 15 3.67 -9.84 -3.28
CA LEU A 15 4.79 -9.20 -3.96
C LEU A 15 6.15 -9.72 -3.51
N GLY A 16 6.38 -9.91 -2.21
CA GLY A 16 7.69 -10.33 -1.71
C GLY A 16 7.79 -10.34 -0.19
N SER A 17 9.02 -10.30 0.31
CA SER A 17 9.36 -10.22 1.73
C SER A 17 9.14 -8.82 2.31
N PRO A 18 9.00 -8.69 3.65
CA PRO A 18 8.91 -7.39 4.30
C PRO A 18 10.09 -6.47 3.98
N SER A 19 11.31 -6.99 3.87
CA SER A 19 12.48 -6.18 3.50
C SER A 19 12.40 -5.64 2.08
N GLU A 20 11.92 -6.42 1.11
CA GLU A 20 11.79 -5.94 -0.27
C GLU A 20 10.67 -4.89 -0.39
N MET A 21 9.59 -5.03 0.39
CA MET A 21 8.54 -4.02 0.50
C MET A 21 9.07 -2.74 1.15
N ASP A 22 9.83 -2.85 2.24
CA ASP A 22 10.45 -1.70 2.92
C ASP A 22 11.45 -0.97 2.01
N ASP A 23 12.23 -1.71 1.21
CA ASP A 23 13.11 -1.17 0.19
C ASP A 23 12.33 -0.40 -0.90
N PHE A 24 11.15 -0.87 -1.29
CA PHE A 24 10.27 -0.16 -2.23
C PHE A 24 9.78 1.16 -1.63
N PHE A 25 9.29 1.15 -0.40
CA PHE A 25 8.83 2.38 0.27
C PHE A 25 9.96 3.36 0.52
N SER A 26 11.12 2.88 0.98
CA SER A 26 12.33 3.70 1.15
C SER A 26 12.73 4.40 -0.14
N PHE A 27 12.65 3.68 -1.25
CA PHE A 27 12.85 4.26 -2.58
C PHE A 27 11.80 5.34 -2.89
N CYS A 28 10.51 5.09 -2.65
CA CYS A 28 9.46 6.08 -2.88
C CYS A 28 9.66 7.35 -2.04
N PHE A 29 9.94 7.22 -0.73
CA PHE A 29 10.18 8.36 0.16
C PHE A 29 11.37 9.21 -0.29
N ASN A 30 12.49 8.58 -0.67
CA ASN A 30 13.69 9.30 -1.11
C ASN A 30 13.53 10.05 -2.43
N ASN A 31 12.52 9.70 -3.24
CA ASN A 31 12.30 10.29 -4.57
C ASN A 31 11.05 11.19 -4.65
N LEU A 32 10.27 11.30 -3.57
CA LEU A 32 9.09 12.15 -3.52
C LEU A 32 9.46 13.63 -3.36
N LYS A 33 8.77 14.50 -4.11
CA LYS A 33 8.89 15.96 -3.99
C LYS A 33 7.73 16.51 -3.15
N GLY A 34 8.03 17.25 -2.08
CA GLY A 34 7.06 18.00 -1.28
C GLY A 34 6.39 17.23 -0.13
N ASN A 35 5.83 17.97 0.84
CA ASN A 35 5.34 17.42 2.12
C ASN A 35 4.00 16.68 2.05
N LYS A 36 3.07 17.06 1.15
CA LYS A 36 1.74 16.46 1.12
C LYS A 36 1.78 15.00 0.63
N ASN A 37 2.54 14.75 -0.44
CA ASN A 37 2.74 13.41 -0.99
C ASN A 37 3.37 12.45 0.03
N HIS A 38 4.25 12.96 0.89
CA HIS A 38 4.85 12.19 1.98
C HIS A 38 3.81 11.70 2.98
N ALA A 39 2.83 12.53 3.36
CA ALA A 39 1.84 12.14 4.37
C ALA A 39 0.92 11.01 3.87
N VAL A 40 0.54 11.04 2.59
CA VAL A 40 -0.32 9.99 2.01
C VAL A 40 0.47 8.71 1.80
N LEU A 41 1.72 8.80 1.33
CA LEU A 41 2.60 7.63 1.21
C LEU A 41 2.92 7.00 2.58
N ASP A 42 3.20 7.83 3.59
CA ASP A 42 3.39 7.39 4.98
C ASP A 42 2.16 6.67 5.51
N ARG A 43 0.96 7.18 5.19
CA ARG A 43 -0.28 6.51 5.57
C ARG A 43 -0.42 5.15 4.89
N LEU A 44 -0.06 5.00 3.61
CA LEU A 44 -0.04 3.70 2.94
C LEU A 44 0.97 2.74 3.59
N TYR A 45 2.17 3.24 3.92
CA TYR A 45 3.23 2.47 4.56
C TYR A 45 2.81 1.98 5.96
N ARG A 46 2.21 2.85 6.77
CA ARG A 46 1.92 2.55 8.19
C ARG A 46 0.53 1.98 8.44
N LYS A 47 -0.46 2.44 7.67
CA LYS A 47 -1.89 2.28 7.95
C LYS A 47 -2.65 1.77 6.72
N TYR A 48 -3.63 2.53 6.28
CA TYR A 48 -4.47 2.29 5.13
C TYR A 48 -4.78 3.63 4.46
N VAL A 49 -4.89 3.64 3.14
CA VAL A 49 -5.23 4.84 2.37
C VAL A 49 -6.71 5.16 2.56
N ARG A 50 -7.06 6.43 2.76
CA ARG A 50 -8.48 6.83 2.79
C ARG A 50 -9.04 6.89 1.38
N PHE A 51 -10.36 6.80 1.25
CA PHE A 51 -11.00 6.76 -0.07
C PHE A 51 -10.67 8.02 -0.89
N GLU A 52 -10.73 9.19 -0.26
CA GLU A 52 -10.42 10.49 -0.87
C GLU A 52 -8.94 10.68 -1.23
N GLU A 53 -8.06 9.78 -0.79
CA GLU A 53 -6.61 9.84 -1.02
C GLU A 53 -6.14 8.84 -2.10
N LEU A 54 -7.02 7.97 -2.60
CA LEU A 54 -6.66 6.94 -3.60
C LEU A 54 -6.07 7.54 -4.88
N ASP A 55 -6.63 8.64 -5.36
CA ASP A 55 -6.13 9.35 -6.54
C ASP A 55 -4.75 9.99 -6.30
N GLU A 56 -4.47 10.39 -5.06
CA GLU A 56 -3.18 11.00 -4.70
C GLU A 56 -2.07 9.94 -4.70
N ILE A 57 -2.33 8.72 -4.20
CA ILE A 57 -1.39 7.60 -4.33
C ILE A 57 -1.13 7.26 -5.79
N ASN A 58 -2.18 7.13 -6.62
CA ASN A 58 -1.98 6.84 -8.04
C ASN A 58 -1.12 7.91 -8.72
N LYS A 59 -1.35 9.19 -8.45
CA LYS A 59 -0.52 10.28 -8.99
C LYS A 59 0.93 10.16 -8.54
N ILE A 60 1.18 9.91 -7.26
CA ILE A 60 2.53 9.70 -6.71
C ILE A 60 3.25 8.58 -7.46
N ILE A 61 2.59 7.44 -7.64
CA ILE A 61 3.20 6.27 -8.28
C ILE A 61 3.49 6.54 -9.76
N GLN A 62 2.58 7.22 -10.47
CA GLN A 62 2.80 7.61 -11.88
C GLN A 62 3.92 8.63 -12.03
N GLU A 63 3.98 9.63 -11.14
CA GLU A 63 5.07 10.61 -11.11
C GLU A 63 6.41 9.91 -10.88
N LEU A 64 6.50 9.04 -9.87
CA LEU A 64 7.71 8.27 -9.61
C LEU A 64 8.10 7.48 -10.85
N ASN A 65 7.18 6.70 -11.44
CA ASN A 65 7.41 5.90 -12.64
C ASN A 65 7.89 6.75 -13.85
N GLY A 66 7.45 8.00 -13.97
CA GLY A 66 7.85 8.90 -15.06
C GLY A 66 9.35 9.17 -15.13
N TYR A 67 10.06 9.20 -13.99
CA TYR A 67 11.47 9.62 -13.91
C TYR A 67 12.47 8.47 -13.71
N LEU A 68 12.01 7.22 -13.63
CA LEU A 68 12.88 6.08 -13.30
C LEU A 68 13.69 5.61 -14.50
N SER A 69 14.94 5.21 -14.26
CA SER A 69 15.73 4.47 -15.24
C SER A 69 15.08 3.09 -15.52
N PRO A 70 15.34 2.49 -16.70
CA PRO A 70 14.75 1.20 -17.06
C PRO A 70 14.99 0.09 -16.01
N ASP A 71 16.18 0.01 -15.42
CA ASP A 71 16.52 -1.02 -14.43
C ASP A 71 15.69 -0.86 -13.13
N VAL A 72 15.46 0.38 -12.70
CA VAL A 72 14.66 0.68 -11.51
C VAL A 72 13.19 0.42 -11.78
N LYS A 73 12.71 0.72 -13.00
CA LYS A 73 11.35 0.37 -13.44
C LYS A 73 11.12 -1.13 -13.39
N ASP A 74 12.04 -1.91 -13.94
CA ASP A 74 11.93 -3.36 -13.93
C ASP A 74 11.81 -3.91 -12.50
N LYS A 75 12.72 -3.47 -11.61
CA LYS A 75 12.73 -3.85 -10.19
C LYS A 75 11.40 -3.58 -9.48
N TYR A 76 10.79 -2.42 -9.71
CA TYR A 76 9.60 -1.97 -8.97
C TYR A 76 8.28 -2.10 -9.73
N SER A 77 8.30 -2.57 -10.98
CA SER A 77 7.13 -2.72 -11.86
C SER A 77 5.99 -3.51 -11.21
N LYS A 78 6.31 -4.63 -10.56
CA LYS A 78 5.32 -5.45 -9.85
C LYS A 78 4.63 -4.71 -8.70
N TYR A 79 5.35 -3.85 -7.98
CA TYR A 79 4.80 -3.09 -6.86
C TYR A 79 3.86 -1.99 -7.38
N ILE A 80 4.28 -1.29 -8.44
CA ILE A 80 3.48 -0.27 -9.12
C ILE A 80 2.17 -0.86 -9.66
N SER A 81 2.25 -1.96 -10.40
CA SER A 81 1.06 -2.62 -10.93
C SER A 81 0.17 -3.19 -9.81
N GLY A 82 0.78 -3.72 -8.74
CA GLY A 82 0.07 -4.26 -7.59
C GLY A 82 -0.75 -3.20 -6.86
N ILE A 83 -0.17 -2.01 -6.63
CA ILE A 83 -0.91 -0.93 -5.96
C ILE A 83 -2.02 -0.36 -6.84
N GLU A 84 -1.78 -0.20 -8.14
CA GLU A 84 -2.81 0.23 -9.11
C GLU A 84 -4.00 -0.73 -9.10
N THR A 85 -3.73 -2.04 -9.16
CA THR A 85 -4.75 -3.10 -9.11
C THR A 85 -5.60 -3.00 -7.85
N CYS A 86 -4.97 -2.79 -6.68
CA CYS A 86 -5.70 -2.66 -5.42
C CYS A 86 -6.50 -1.35 -5.32
N ILE A 87 -6.01 -0.25 -5.89
CA ILE A 87 -6.75 1.02 -5.95
C ILE A 87 -7.97 0.90 -6.83
N GLU A 88 -7.83 0.35 -8.04
CA GLU A 88 -8.95 0.11 -8.96
C GLU A 88 -10.01 -0.79 -8.32
N SER A 89 -9.56 -1.89 -7.69
CA SER A 89 -10.45 -2.80 -6.97
C SER A 89 -11.18 -2.12 -5.82
N ALA A 90 -10.49 -1.28 -5.03
CA ALA A 90 -11.11 -0.55 -3.92
C ALA A 90 -12.18 0.45 -4.41
N LYS A 91 -11.91 1.16 -5.51
CA LYS A 91 -12.87 2.07 -6.13
C LYS A 91 -14.09 1.33 -6.67
N LEU A 92 -13.89 0.27 -7.45
CA LEU A 92 -14.97 -0.54 -8.02
C LEU A 92 -15.84 -1.16 -6.91
N PHE A 93 -15.22 -1.64 -5.84
CA PHE A 93 -15.93 -2.21 -4.70
C PHE A 93 -16.79 -1.15 -4.00
N TYR A 94 -16.25 0.06 -3.80
CA TYR A 94 -17.02 1.17 -3.24
C TYR A 94 -18.18 1.60 -4.14
N GLU A 95 -17.95 1.75 -5.45
CA GLU A 95 -18.99 2.12 -6.41
C GLU A 95 -20.11 1.08 -6.49
N SER A 96 -19.76 -0.21 -6.41
CA SER A 96 -20.73 -1.30 -6.53
C SER A 96 -21.54 -1.53 -5.25
N TRP A 97 -20.92 -1.35 -4.08
CA TRP A 97 -21.49 -1.79 -2.80
C TRP A 97 -21.67 -0.67 -1.77
N ASN A 98 -21.17 0.54 -2.03
CA ASN A 98 -21.06 1.64 -1.08
C ASN A 98 -20.34 1.26 0.23
N ILE A 99 -19.41 0.31 0.13
CA ILE A 99 -18.59 -0.19 1.24
C ILE A 99 -17.13 0.05 0.87
N TYR A 100 -16.40 0.81 1.68
CA TYR A 100 -15.00 1.06 1.41
C TYR A 100 -14.13 -0.05 2.02
N GLN A 101 -13.48 -0.84 1.16
CA GLN A 101 -12.42 -1.77 1.57
C GLN A 101 -11.07 -1.15 1.21
N PRO A 102 -10.29 -0.68 2.22
CA PRO A 102 -9.21 0.24 1.97
C PRO A 102 -7.97 -0.43 1.41
N VAL A 103 -7.18 0.38 0.69
CA VAL A 103 -5.85 -0.02 0.19
C VAL A 103 -4.83 0.05 1.32
N ARG A 104 -4.08 -1.03 1.54
CA ARG A 104 -3.02 -1.10 2.57
C ARG A 104 -2.00 -2.18 2.25
N VAL A 105 -0.85 -2.11 2.91
CA VAL A 105 0.10 -3.22 2.97
C VAL A 105 -0.39 -4.24 4.01
N GLY A 106 -0.31 -5.52 3.68
CA GLY A 106 -0.73 -6.61 4.56
C GLY A 106 0.10 -7.87 4.38
N ILE A 107 -0.03 -8.81 5.32
CA ILE A 107 0.58 -10.14 5.24
C ILE A 107 -0.33 -11.02 4.37
N THR A 108 0.24 -11.70 3.38
CA THR A 108 -0.52 -12.53 2.43
C THR A 108 -0.53 -14.01 2.81
N ASP A 109 0.40 -14.45 3.67
CA ASP A 109 0.46 -15.82 4.16
C ASP A 109 -0.69 -16.17 5.13
N ILE A 110 -1.22 -17.39 5.02
CA ILE A 110 -2.18 -17.97 5.96
C ILE A 110 -1.39 -18.54 7.17
N PRO A 111 -1.86 -18.37 8.42
CA PRO A 111 -3.16 -17.82 8.82
C PRO A 111 -3.20 -16.30 8.97
N PHE A 112 -2.05 -15.61 8.92
CA PHE A 112 -1.92 -14.18 9.24
C PHE A 112 -2.82 -13.28 8.39
N TYR A 113 -3.02 -13.63 7.11
CA TYR A 113 -3.96 -12.92 6.23
C TYR A 113 -5.39 -12.83 6.80
N ILE A 114 -5.87 -13.89 7.45
CA ILE A 114 -7.25 -13.94 7.98
C ILE A 114 -7.40 -12.94 9.12
N ASP A 115 -6.42 -12.88 10.01
CA ASP A 115 -6.40 -11.94 11.13
C ASP A 115 -6.27 -10.51 10.64
N ASP A 116 -5.38 -10.29 9.67
CA ASP A 116 -5.11 -8.99 9.09
C ASP A 116 -6.32 -8.44 8.31
N LYS A 117 -7.03 -9.29 7.56
CA LYS A 117 -8.29 -8.93 6.87
C LYS A 117 -9.41 -8.55 7.82
N ARG A 118 -9.46 -9.17 9.01
CA ARG A 118 -10.47 -8.90 10.04
C ARG A 118 -10.10 -7.74 10.95
N ARG A 119 -8.90 -7.16 10.80
CA ARG A 119 -8.43 -6.07 11.65
C ARG A 119 -9.29 -4.82 11.45
N PRO A 120 -9.93 -4.30 12.51
CA PRO A 120 -10.76 -3.11 12.39
C PRO A 120 -9.91 -1.85 12.18
N LEU A 121 -10.42 -0.88 11.43
CA LEU A 121 -9.68 0.34 11.05
C LEU A 121 -9.26 1.18 12.26
N ASN A 122 -10.03 1.17 13.34
CA ASN A 122 -9.68 1.88 14.57
C ASN A 122 -8.36 1.41 15.20
N GLN A 123 -7.92 0.17 14.96
CA GLN A 123 -6.60 -0.30 15.39
C GLN A 123 -5.48 0.33 14.57
N TYR A 124 -5.70 0.55 13.27
CA TYR A 124 -4.76 1.31 12.43
C TYR A 124 -4.77 2.79 12.83
N ASP A 125 -5.94 3.36 13.11
CA ASP A 125 -6.05 4.76 13.55
C ASP A 125 -5.31 4.99 14.87
N ALA A 126 -5.38 4.03 15.80
CA ALA A 126 -4.69 4.04 17.08
C ALA A 126 -3.18 3.82 17.01
N LEU A 127 -2.61 3.41 15.86
CA LEU A 127 -1.15 3.25 15.71
C LEU A 127 -0.43 4.58 15.99
N GLY A 128 0.44 4.54 16.99
CA GLY A 128 1.34 5.63 17.37
C GLY A 128 2.48 5.87 16.37
N PRO A 129 3.20 6.99 16.50
CA PRO A 129 4.29 7.38 15.60
C PRO A 129 5.54 6.50 15.71
N GLU A 130 5.79 5.90 16.88
CA GLU A 130 6.93 5.00 17.12
C GLU A 130 6.58 3.51 16.94
N GLU A 131 5.30 3.21 16.74
CA GLU A 131 4.84 1.83 16.59
C GLU A 131 5.08 1.31 15.17
N LEU A 132 5.57 0.09 15.06
CA LEU A 132 5.75 -0.57 13.77
C LEU A 132 4.39 -0.77 13.06
N PRO A 133 4.35 -0.60 11.72
CA PRO A 133 3.21 -1.02 10.89
C PRO A 133 2.87 -2.50 11.11
N PHE A 134 1.59 -2.88 11.02
CA PHE A 134 1.18 -4.26 11.31
C PHE A 134 1.85 -5.31 10.41
N TRP A 135 2.17 -4.96 9.16
CA TRP A 135 2.84 -5.87 8.23
C TRP A 135 4.34 -6.08 8.53
N LEU A 136 4.92 -5.25 9.42
CA LEU A 136 6.28 -5.40 9.94
C LEU A 136 6.34 -6.10 11.31
N ARG A 137 5.19 -6.49 11.90
CA ARG A 137 5.10 -7.19 13.19
C ARG A 137 5.12 -8.71 13.06
#